data_AF-A0A8T5PKW7-F1
#
_entry.id   AF-A0A8T5PKW7-F1
#
_cell.length_a   1.000
_cell.length_b   1.000
_cell.length_c   1.000
_cell.angle_alpha   90.00
_cell.angle_beta   90.00
_cell.angle_gamma   90.00
#
_symmetry.space_group_name_H-M   'P 1'
#
loop_
_entity.id
_entity.type
_entity.pdbx_description
1 polymer ?
#
loop_
_entity_poly.entity_id
_entity_poly.type
_entity_poly.pdbx_seq_one_letter_code
_entity_poly.pdbx_strand_id
1 'polypeptide(L)'
;TLFYFISGRYEFRNKGLNVFIEALSKLNEKLKKSKNGMTIVSFIFVPADFKAMKLEVVESKSLFEDIQDAVDDYMGVLRKNIIYSIANKKLPSEKDIFDEDFLFEMKKGILSFKKDGNPPIVTHDLVSQRDAIYQALINSGLDNKEDDRVKVIFYPIYLSSSDGLMDLDYYPAIWGSHFGVFPSYYEPWGYTPLESAAYGVPSITTDLAGFGLYVEEHLKKNHNKTDHPGILVLKRRGRKHEEIVNDLTEMMFWYATLPKKERIQNKITAEHFAPKLDWKYLIKHYIEAHDKALEKIKI
;
A
#
# COMPACT_ATOMS: atom_id res chain seq x y z
N THR A 1 -6.53 6.99 -7.93
CA THR A 1 -6.33 6.35 -6.61
C THR A 1 -4.86 6.08 -6.39
N LEU A 2 -4.39 6.17 -5.15
CA LEU A 2 -3.05 5.73 -4.73
C LEU A 2 -3.16 4.64 -3.67
N PHE A 3 -2.19 3.73 -3.66
CA PHE A 3 -2.12 2.61 -2.72
C PHE A 3 -1.00 2.86 -1.72
N TYR A 4 -1.39 3.09 -0.49
CA TYR A 4 -0.45 3.23 0.62
C TYR A 4 -0.42 1.91 1.37
N PHE A 5 0.69 1.59 2.01
CA PHE A 5 0.75 0.40 2.85
C PHE A 5 1.67 0.56 4.05
N ILE A 6 1.33 -0.15 5.11
CA ILE A 6 2.23 -0.50 6.19
C ILE A 6 2.26 -2.02 6.31
N SER A 7 3.43 -2.59 6.59
CA SER A 7 3.59 -4.02 6.77
C SER A 7 4.62 -4.33 7.84
N GLY A 8 4.51 -5.52 8.42
CA GLY A 8 5.46 -6.02 9.42
C GLY A 8 4.78 -6.85 10.51
N ARG A 9 5.54 -7.13 11.57
CA ARG A 9 5.04 -7.86 12.75
C ARG A 9 3.93 -7.08 13.45
N TYR A 10 3.05 -7.80 14.16
CA TYR A 10 2.02 -7.17 14.99
C TYR A 10 2.61 -6.52 16.24
N GLU A 11 3.13 -5.30 16.08
CA GLU A 11 3.61 -4.46 17.16
C GLU A 11 2.99 -3.07 17.06
N PHE A 12 1.78 -2.93 17.62
CA PHE A 12 0.93 -1.74 17.46
C PHE A 12 1.64 -0.39 17.72
N ARG A 13 2.48 -0.32 18.75
CA ARG A 13 3.24 0.90 19.09
C ARG A 13 4.62 0.97 18.45
N ASN A 14 5.38 -0.13 18.46
CA ASN A 14 6.77 -0.12 17.96
C ASN A 14 6.82 0.12 16.45
N LYS A 15 5.91 -0.48 15.68
CA LYS A 15 5.77 -0.23 14.24
C LYS A 15 5.01 1.06 13.92
N GLY A 16 4.49 1.75 14.93
CA GLY A 16 3.81 3.03 14.80
C GLY A 16 2.43 2.95 14.14
N LEU A 17 1.76 1.79 14.20
CA LEU A 17 0.40 1.62 13.67
C LEU A 17 -0.58 2.62 14.29
N ASN A 18 -0.43 2.92 15.58
CA ASN A 18 -1.22 3.96 16.25
C ASN A 18 -1.06 5.34 15.60
N VAL A 19 0.18 5.77 15.34
CA VAL A 19 0.48 7.06 14.69
C VAL A 19 0.00 7.06 13.23
N PHE A 20 0.18 5.94 12.54
CA PHE A 20 -0.25 5.78 11.15
C PHE A 20 -1.77 5.95 11.00
N ILE A 21 -2.55 5.24 11.82
CA ILE A 21 -4.02 5.28 11.77
C ILE A 21 -4.56 6.66 12.10
N GLU A 22 -4.03 7.31 13.15
CA GLU A 22 -4.41 8.69 13.48
C GLU A 22 -4.09 9.67 12.33
N ALA A 23 -2.93 9.50 11.68
CA ALA A 23 -2.54 10.33 10.54
C ALA A 23 -3.39 10.06 9.29
N LEU A 24 -3.86 8.82 9.06
CA LEU A 24 -4.80 8.50 7.98
C LEU A 24 -6.16 9.21 8.18
N SER A 25 -6.64 9.28 9.41
CA SER A 25 -7.87 10.02 9.73
C SER A 25 -7.74 11.52 9.44
N LYS A 26 -6.64 12.16 9.88
CA LYS A 26 -6.36 13.56 9.52
C LYS A 26 -6.16 13.77 8.02
N LEU A 27 -5.53 12.80 7.34
CA LEU A 27 -5.35 12.82 5.89
C LEU A 27 -6.70 12.75 5.16
N ASN A 28 -7.64 11.93 5.64
CA ASN A 28 -8.99 11.85 5.10
C ASN A 28 -9.68 13.22 5.13
N GLU A 29 -9.69 13.87 6.29
CA GLU A 29 -10.26 15.21 6.47
C GLU A 29 -9.60 16.25 5.55
N LYS A 30 -8.28 16.18 5.40
CA LYS A 30 -7.53 17.09 4.54
C LYS A 30 -7.84 16.86 3.07
N LEU A 31 -7.99 15.60 2.63
CA LEU A 31 -8.34 15.25 1.25
C LEU A 31 -9.80 15.55 0.94
N LYS A 32 -10.74 15.40 1.88
CA LYS A 32 -12.14 15.84 1.70
C LYS A 32 -12.23 17.34 1.41
N LYS A 33 -11.38 18.14 2.09
CA LYS A 33 -11.26 19.59 1.85
C LYS A 33 -10.51 19.94 0.56
N SER A 34 -9.68 19.03 0.06
CA SER A 34 -8.94 19.18 -1.19
C SER A 34 -9.86 18.94 -2.39
N LYS A 35 -9.90 19.88 -3.33
CA LYS A 35 -10.72 19.77 -4.55
C LYS A 35 -10.11 18.84 -5.62
N ASN A 36 -9.03 18.12 -5.31
CA ASN A 36 -8.27 17.32 -6.30
C ASN A 36 -8.88 15.94 -6.60
N GLY A 37 -9.91 15.51 -5.89
CA GLY A 37 -10.58 14.23 -6.12
C GLY A 37 -9.72 12.99 -5.83
N MET A 38 -8.57 13.15 -5.17
CA MET A 38 -7.66 12.03 -4.90
C MET A 38 -8.25 11.08 -3.86
N THR A 39 -8.22 9.79 -4.17
CA THR A 39 -8.57 8.70 -3.25
C THR A 39 -7.32 7.89 -2.91
N ILE A 40 -7.15 7.56 -1.64
CA ILE A 40 -6.12 6.67 -1.13
C ILE A 40 -6.78 5.40 -0.63
N VAL A 41 -6.25 4.23 -0.99
CA VAL A 41 -6.57 2.96 -0.33
C VAL A 41 -5.32 2.54 0.43
N SER A 42 -5.46 2.38 1.74
CA SER A 42 -4.36 2.10 2.65
C SER A 42 -4.44 0.67 3.17
N PHE A 43 -3.47 -0.15 2.79
CA PHE A 43 -3.34 -1.52 3.24
C PHE A 43 -2.55 -1.63 4.55
N ILE A 44 -3.04 -2.46 5.47
CA ILE A 44 -2.32 -2.83 6.70
C ILE A 44 -2.04 -4.33 6.60
N PHE A 45 -0.86 -4.69 6.10
CA PHE A 45 -0.39 -6.07 5.96
C PHE A 45 0.32 -6.51 7.25
N VAL A 46 -0.47 -6.73 8.29
CA VAL A 46 0.02 -7.10 9.63
C VAL A 46 -0.75 -8.34 10.09
N PRO A 47 -0.08 -9.48 10.29
CA PRO A 47 -0.76 -10.72 10.67
C PRO A 47 -1.39 -10.59 12.06
N ALA A 48 -2.60 -11.10 12.24
CA ALA A 48 -3.32 -11.13 13.51
C ALA A 48 -4.08 -12.45 13.69
N ASP A 49 -4.66 -12.69 14.86
CA ASP A 49 -5.47 -13.88 15.10
C ASP A 49 -6.85 -13.73 14.43
N PHE A 50 -7.16 -14.63 13.50
CA PHE A 50 -8.45 -14.67 12.78
C PHE A 50 -9.01 -16.11 12.75
N LYS A 51 -10.29 -16.22 12.43
CA LYS A 51 -11.01 -17.51 12.32
C LYS A 51 -11.14 -17.97 10.87
N ALA A 52 -11.64 -17.10 10.01
CA ALA A 52 -11.89 -17.37 8.59
C ALA A 52 -11.90 -16.06 7.79
N MET A 53 -11.85 -16.18 6.46
CA MET A 53 -12.19 -15.06 5.58
C MET A 53 -13.64 -14.67 5.81
N LYS A 54 -13.92 -13.37 5.76
CA LYS A 54 -15.29 -12.90 5.85
C LYS A 54 -16.10 -13.39 4.65
N LEU A 55 -17.28 -13.95 4.93
CA LEU A 55 -18.19 -14.43 3.89
C LEU A 55 -18.52 -13.33 2.87
N GLU A 56 -18.83 -12.11 3.35
CA GLU A 56 -19.16 -10.96 2.48
C GLU A 56 -18.03 -10.60 1.50
N VAL A 57 -16.77 -10.85 1.86
CA VAL A 57 -15.60 -10.59 1.01
C VAL A 57 -15.45 -11.69 -0.03
N VAL A 58 -15.58 -12.95 0.39
CA VAL A 58 -15.52 -14.12 -0.52
C VAL A 58 -16.64 -14.06 -1.56
N GLU A 59 -17.87 -13.77 -1.15
CA GLU A 59 -19.00 -13.60 -2.06
C GLU A 59 -18.78 -12.46 -3.05
N SER A 60 -18.18 -11.34 -2.61
CA SER A 60 -17.90 -10.21 -3.51
C SER A 60 -16.80 -10.55 -4.51
N LYS A 61 -15.79 -11.34 -4.11
CA LYS A 61 -14.73 -11.82 -5.01
C LYS A 61 -15.31 -12.79 -6.05
N SER A 62 -16.06 -13.80 -5.62
CA SER A 62 -16.70 -14.75 -6.52
C SER A 62 -17.61 -14.06 -7.54
N LEU A 63 -18.44 -13.11 -7.10
CA LEU A 63 -19.30 -12.36 -8.01
C LEU A 63 -18.49 -11.51 -9.00
N PHE A 64 -17.34 -10.96 -8.57
CA PHE A 64 -16.44 -10.24 -9.47
C PHE A 64 -15.86 -11.16 -10.53
N GLU A 65 -15.38 -12.33 -10.13
CA GLU A 65 -14.83 -13.37 -11.02
C GLU A 65 -15.90 -13.84 -12.03
N ASP A 66 -17.13 -14.08 -11.59
CA ASP A 66 -18.25 -14.45 -12.48
C ASP A 66 -18.52 -13.38 -13.56
N ILE A 67 -18.42 -12.09 -13.20
CA ILE A 67 -18.54 -11.00 -14.19
C ILE A 67 -17.36 -10.98 -15.15
N GLN A 68 -16.14 -11.21 -14.66
CA GLN A 68 -14.96 -11.28 -15.52
C GLN A 68 -15.09 -12.41 -16.53
N ASP A 69 -15.45 -13.60 -16.07
CA ASP A 69 -15.65 -14.78 -16.92
C ASP A 69 -16.75 -14.54 -17.96
N ALA A 70 -17.89 -13.96 -17.55
CA ALA A 70 -18.97 -13.63 -18.47
C ALA A 70 -18.54 -12.61 -19.56
N VAL A 71 -17.69 -11.65 -19.22
CA VAL A 71 -17.13 -10.70 -20.18
C VAL A 71 -16.13 -11.39 -21.11
N ASP A 72 -15.23 -12.22 -20.58
CA ASP A 72 -14.20 -12.90 -21.35
C ASP A 72 -14.80 -13.90 -22.35
N ASP A 73 -15.83 -14.64 -21.94
CA ASP A 73 -16.62 -15.50 -22.83
C ASP A 73 -17.27 -14.69 -23.96
N TYR A 74 -17.79 -13.51 -23.62
CA TYR A 74 -18.43 -12.62 -24.58
C TYR A 74 -17.46 -12.03 -25.61
N MET A 75 -16.19 -11.82 -25.23
CA MET A 75 -15.17 -11.26 -26.13
C MET A 75 -15.00 -12.08 -27.41
N GLY A 76 -15.22 -13.40 -27.37
CA GLY A 76 -15.20 -14.26 -28.55
C GLY A 76 -16.32 -13.96 -29.55
N VAL A 77 -17.54 -13.77 -29.05
CA VAL A 77 -18.72 -13.41 -29.85
C VAL A 77 -18.55 -12.01 -30.45
N LEU A 78 -18.17 -11.05 -29.60
CA LEU A 78 -17.91 -9.67 -30.00
C LEU A 78 -16.89 -9.60 -31.14
N ARG A 79 -15.77 -10.34 -31.00
CA ARG A 79 -14.73 -10.41 -32.02
C ARG A 79 -15.27 -10.91 -33.36
N LYS A 80 -16.07 -11.97 -33.35
CA LYS A 80 -16.68 -12.54 -34.56
C LYS A 80 -17.63 -11.55 -35.23
N ASN A 81 -18.48 -10.89 -34.46
CA ASN A 81 -19.46 -9.93 -34.97
C ASN A 81 -18.78 -8.73 -35.63
N ILE A 82 -17.74 -8.17 -34.99
CA ILE A 82 -16.94 -7.07 -35.55
C ILE A 82 -16.30 -7.49 -36.88
N ILE A 83 -15.63 -8.65 -36.92
CA ILE A 83 -14.97 -9.14 -38.13
C ILE A 83 -15.99 -9.33 -39.27
N TYR A 84 -17.14 -9.93 -38.98
CA TYR A 84 -18.18 -10.18 -39.97
C TYR A 84 -18.79 -8.87 -40.51
N SER A 85 -19.04 -7.89 -39.65
CA SER A 85 -19.54 -6.56 -40.08
C SER A 85 -18.55 -5.88 -41.02
N ILE A 86 -17.27 -5.84 -40.65
CA ILE A 86 -16.21 -5.23 -41.48
C ILE A 86 -16.03 -5.98 -42.80
N ALA A 87 -16.03 -7.32 -42.78
CA ALA A 87 -15.93 -8.14 -44.00
C ALA A 87 -17.07 -7.85 -44.98
N ASN A 88 -18.25 -7.50 -44.46
CA ASN A 88 -19.41 -7.07 -45.23
C ASN A 88 -19.44 -5.56 -45.54
N LYS A 89 -18.32 -4.85 -45.32
CA LYS A 89 -18.19 -3.40 -45.53
C LYS A 89 -19.21 -2.57 -44.76
N LYS A 90 -19.65 -3.05 -43.59
CA LYS A 90 -20.54 -2.36 -42.66
C LYS A 90 -19.80 -2.04 -41.37
N LEU A 91 -20.16 -0.92 -40.74
CA LEU A 91 -19.75 -0.65 -39.38
C LEU A 91 -20.62 -1.48 -38.41
N PRO A 92 -20.04 -2.11 -37.37
CA PRO A 92 -20.82 -2.80 -36.35
C PRO A 92 -21.70 -1.80 -35.59
N SER A 93 -22.96 -2.14 -35.43
CA SER A 93 -23.93 -1.39 -34.63
C SER A 93 -23.83 -1.77 -33.14
N GLU A 94 -24.49 -1.00 -32.27
CA GLU A 94 -24.55 -1.30 -30.83
C GLU A 94 -25.10 -2.72 -30.56
N LYS A 95 -26.07 -3.18 -31.35
CA LYS A 95 -26.63 -4.54 -31.23
C LYS A 95 -25.68 -5.64 -31.73
N ASP A 96 -24.75 -5.31 -32.63
CA ASP A 96 -23.72 -6.26 -33.06
C ASP A 96 -22.61 -6.39 -32.01
N ILE A 97 -22.48 -5.37 -31.14
CA ILE A 97 -21.47 -5.29 -30.08
C ILE A 97 -22.01 -5.77 -28.74
N PHE A 98 -23.27 -5.51 -28.42
CA PHE A 98 -23.93 -5.89 -27.17
C PHE A 98 -25.29 -6.50 -27.50
N ASP A 99 -25.33 -7.83 -27.55
CA ASP A 99 -26.61 -8.53 -27.70
C ASP A 99 -27.42 -8.50 -26.41
N GLU A 100 -28.71 -8.82 -26.56
CA GLU A 100 -29.69 -8.72 -25.48
C GLU A 100 -29.39 -9.70 -24.34
N ASP A 101 -28.83 -10.87 -24.65
CA ASP A 101 -28.45 -11.89 -23.67
C ASP A 101 -27.29 -11.39 -22.80
N PHE A 102 -26.23 -10.85 -23.41
CA PHE A 102 -25.11 -10.26 -22.68
C PHE A 102 -25.57 -9.08 -21.80
N LEU A 103 -26.38 -8.16 -22.35
CA LEU A 103 -26.91 -7.03 -21.59
C LEU A 103 -27.79 -7.46 -20.42
N PHE A 104 -28.52 -8.57 -20.57
CA PHE A 104 -29.33 -9.13 -19.50
C PHE A 104 -28.47 -9.70 -18.36
N GLU A 105 -27.42 -10.47 -18.69
CA GLU A 105 -26.47 -10.98 -17.68
C GLU A 105 -25.72 -9.85 -16.97
N MET A 106 -25.27 -8.83 -17.70
CA MET A 106 -24.63 -7.64 -17.09
C MET A 106 -25.57 -6.90 -16.14
N LYS A 107 -26.86 -6.78 -16.48
CA LYS A 107 -27.87 -6.19 -15.57
C LYS A 107 -28.05 -7.00 -14.30
N LYS A 108 -28.04 -8.34 -14.37
CA LYS A 108 -28.07 -9.19 -13.17
C LYS A 108 -26.83 -8.99 -12.30
N GLY A 109 -25.64 -8.89 -12.93
CA GLY A 109 -24.38 -8.60 -12.24
C GLY A 109 -24.44 -7.29 -11.46
N ILE A 110 -24.93 -6.22 -12.08
CA ILE A 110 -25.09 -4.90 -11.43
C ILE A 110 -25.99 -5.00 -10.18
N LEU A 111 -27.13 -5.69 -10.29
CA LEU A 111 -28.06 -5.84 -9.16
C LEU A 111 -27.43 -6.63 -8.02
N SER A 112 -26.63 -7.65 -8.34
CA SER A 112 -25.96 -8.52 -7.36
C SER A 112 -24.81 -7.81 -6.63
N PHE A 113 -24.16 -6.83 -7.28
CA PHE A 113 -23.09 -6.04 -6.70
C PHE A 113 -23.56 -4.95 -5.74
N LYS A 114 -24.84 -4.56 -5.81
CA LYS A 114 -25.38 -3.50 -4.97
C LYS A 114 -25.60 -4.04 -3.55
N LYS A 115 -24.70 -3.71 -2.64
CA LYS A 115 -24.76 -4.06 -1.22
C LYS A 115 -25.09 -2.83 -0.36
N ASP A 116 -25.82 -3.07 0.72
CA ASP A 116 -26.06 -2.06 1.76
C ASP A 116 -24.86 -1.96 2.70
N GLY A 117 -24.58 -0.76 3.19
CA GLY A 117 -23.48 -0.48 4.12
C GLY A 117 -22.14 -0.15 3.45
N ASN A 118 -21.10 -0.01 4.26
CA ASN A 118 -19.76 0.35 3.80
C ASN A 118 -18.92 -0.90 3.52
N PRO A 119 -17.96 -0.84 2.57
CA PRO A 119 -16.99 -1.91 2.37
C PRO A 119 -16.23 -2.24 3.67
N PRO A 120 -16.05 -3.53 4.01
CA PRO A 120 -15.43 -3.91 5.27
C PRO A 120 -13.98 -3.41 5.38
N ILE A 121 -13.62 -2.93 6.56
CA ILE A 121 -12.26 -2.44 6.85
C ILE A 121 -11.25 -3.55 7.15
N VAL A 122 -11.71 -4.79 7.32
CA VAL A 122 -10.88 -5.98 7.60
C VAL A 122 -11.39 -7.14 6.76
N THR A 123 -10.48 -7.94 6.20
CA THR A 123 -10.84 -9.04 5.27
C THR A 123 -11.22 -10.37 5.94
N HIS A 124 -10.81 -10.56 7.20
CA HIS A 124 -11.05 -11.79 7.95
C HIS A 124 -11.83 -11.52 9.24
N ASP A 125 -12.52 -12.55 9.73
CA ASP A 125 -13.15 -12.54 11.04
C ASP A 125 -12.10 -12.65 12.14
N LEU A 126 -11.78 -11.53 12.79
CA LEU A 126 -10.83 -11.49 13.89
C LEU A 126 -11.32 -12.32 15.08
N VAL A 127 -10.40 -13.00 15.76
CA VAL A 127 -10.72 -13.78 16.97
C VAL A 127 -11.24 -12.86 18.09
N SER A 128 -10.67 -11.66 18.21
CA SER A 128 -11.03 -10.66 19.21
C SER A 128 -11.53 -9.38 18.55
N GLN A 129 -12.75 -8.95 18.92
CA GLN A 129 -13.27 -7.63 18.54
C GLN A 129 -12.51 -6.48 19.21
N ARG A 130 -11.67 -6.77 20.22
CA ARG A 130 -10.79 -5.79 20.89
C ARG A 130 -9.40 -5.69 20.25
N ASP A 131 -9.23 -6.23 19.04
CA ASP A 131 -8.00 -6.07 18.27
C ASP A 131 -7.58 -4.58 18.17
N ALA A 132 -6.30 -4.29 18.43
CA ALA A 132 -5.83 -2.92 18.59
C ALA A 132 -5.86 -2.13 17.27
N ILE A 133 -5.58 -2.79 16.14
CA ILE A 133 -5.64 -2.16 14.81
C ILE A 133 -7.11 -1.88 14.47
N TYR A 134 -7.98 -2.88 14.60
CA TYR A 134 -9.40 -2.75 14.31
C TYR A 134 -10.06 -1.64 15.15
N GLN A 135 -9.83 -1.65 16.46
CA GLN A 135 -10.36 -0.63 17.37
C GLN A 135 -9.83 0.77 17.04
N ALA A 136 -8.55 0.91 16.69
CA ALA A 136 -7.98 2.19 16.31
C ALA A 136 -8.60 2.75 15.02
N LEU A 137 -8.89 1.90 14.03
CA LEU A 137 -9.56 2.31 12.79
C LEU A 137 -10.97 2.83 13.07
N ILE A 138 -11.78 2.07 13.82
CA ILE A 138 -13.14 2.45 14.20
C ILE A 138 -13.16 3.74 15.02
N ASN A 139 -12.31 3.83 16.06
CA ASN A 139 -12.22 5.01 16.92
C ASN A 139 -11.73 6.26 16.17
N SER A 140 -10.99 6.09 15.08
CA SER A 140 -10.53 7.19 14.22
C SER A 140 -11.53 7.56 13.12
N GLY A 141 -12.71 6.92 13.10
CA GLY A 141 -13.76 7.16 12.10
C GLY A 141 -13.41 6.67 10.69
N LEU A 142 -12.47 5.74 10.56
CA LEU A 142 -12.07 5.15 9.28
C LEU A 142 -12.90 3.89 9.02
N ASP A 143 -14.14 4.08 8.58
CA ASP A 143 -15.12 3.01 8.34
C ASP A 143 -15.54 2.88 6.87
N ASN A 144 -14.70 3.37 5.94
CA ASN A 144 -14.85 3.26 4.48
C ASN A 144 -16.15 3.85 3.92
N LYS A 145 -16.72 4.90 4.55
CA LYS A 145 -17.92 5.59 4.05
C LYS A 145 -17.71 6.11 2.64
N GLU A 146 -18.77 6.25 1.85
CA GLU A 146 -18.70 6.70 0.46
C GLU A 146 -17.87 8.00 0.30
N ASP A 147 -18.09 8.98 1.16
CA ASP A 147 -17.44 10.30 1.14
C ASP A 147 -15.97 10.27 1.61
N ASP A 148 -15.51 9.18 2.22
CA ASP A 148 -14.11 9.04 2.64
C ASP A 148 -13.16 9.05 1.44
N ARG A 149 -12.15 9.91 1.49
CA ARG A 149 -11.05 9.95 0.52
C ARG A 149 -9.92 8.99 0.88
N VAL A 150 -9.86 8.53 2.13
CA VAL A 150 -8.96 7.47 2.57
C VAL A 150 -9.79 6.24 2.93
N LYS A 151 -9.60 5.16 2.16
CA LYS A 151 -10.14 3.83 2.46
C LYS A 151 -9.06 3.01 3.14
N VAL A 152 -9.44 2.09 4.02
CA VAL A 152 -8.53 1.23 4.78
C VAL A 152 -8.88 -0.24 4.57
N ILE A 153 -7.85 -1.07 4.45
CA ILE A 153 -7.98 -2.53 4.33
C ILE A 153 -6.96 -3.16 5.29
N PHE A 154 -7.45 -3.65 6.42
CA PHE A 154 -6.69 -4.48 7.34
C PHE A 154 -6.70 -5.92 6.81
N TYR A 155 -5.51 -6.42 6.49
CA TYR A 155 -5.30 -7.75 5.91
C TYR A 155 -4.51 -8.60 6.90
N PRO A 156 -5.20 -9.31 7.81
CA PRO A 156 -4.59 -9.89 9.02
C PRO A 156 -3.85 -11.20 8.79
N ILE A 157 -3.35 -11.45 7.58
CA ILE A 157 -2.64 -12.68 7.20
C ILE A 157 -1.34 -12.36 6.47
N TYR A 158 -0.41 -13.31 6.46
CA TYR A 158 0.74 -13.21 5.58
C TYR A 158 0.30 -13.36 4.13
N LEU A 159 0.74 -12.42 3.30
CA LEU A 159 0.48 -12.45 1.86
C LEU A 159 1.13 -13.68 1.22
N SER A 160 0.33 -14.41 0.45
CA SER A 160 0.76 -15.57 -0.31
C SER A 160 -0.06 -15.66 -1.59
N SER A 161 0.57 -16.14 -2.66
CA SER A 161 -0.09 -16.59 -3.89
C SER A 161 -1.19 -17.65 -3.72
N SER A 162 -1.38 -18.18 -2.51
CA SER A 162 -2.41 -19.17 -2.17
C SER A 162 -3.34 -18.73 -1.03
N ASP A 163 -3.38 -17.42 -0.74
CA ASP A 163 -4.13 -16.89 0.39
C ASP A 163 -5.66 -16.81 0.18
N GLY A 164 -6.13 -16.97 -1.07
CA GLY A 164 -7.53 -17.08 -1.43
C GLY A 164 -8.26 -15.75 -1.57
N LEU A 165 -7.62 -14.60 -1.28
CA LEU A 165 -8.19 -13.28 -1.49
C LEU A 165 -7.36 -12.45 -2.44
N MET A 166 -6.14 -12.09 -2.04
CA MET A 166 -5.26 -11.25 -2.84
C MET A 166 -4.43 -12.08 -3.82
N ASP A 167 -4.12 -13.33 -3.48
CA ASP A 167 -3.35 -14.28 -4.30
C ASP A 167 -2.03 -13.67 -4.83
N LEU A 168 -1.40 -12.84 -3.99
CA LEU A 168 -0.11 -12.22 -4.27
C LEU A 168 0.85 -12.52 -3.13
N ASP A 169 2.09 -12.87 -3.48
CA ASP A 169 3.17 -12.88 -2.51
C ASP A 169 3.52 -11.44 -2.07
N TYR A 170 4.23 -11.33 -0.95
CA TYR A 170 4.58 -10.05 -0.32
C TYR A 170 5.21 -9.02 -1.27
N TYR A 171 6.24 -9.41 -2.04
CA TYR A 171 6.96 -8.50 -2.91
C TYR A 171 6.13 -7.98 -4.10
N PRO A 172 5.37 -8.82 -4.84
CA PRO A 172 4.38 -8.34 -5.81
C PRO A 172 3.39 -7.31 -5.24
N ALA A 173 2.87 -7.53 -4.03
CA ALA A 173 1.94 -6.60 -3.38
C ALA A 173 2.60 -5.25 -3.05
N ILE A 174 3.85 -5.26 -2.58
CA ILE A 174 4.64 -4.04 -2.40
C ILE A 174 4.82 -3.33 -3.74
N TRP A 175 5.23 -4.04 -4.78
CA TRP A 175 5.52 -3.45 -6.09
C TRP A 175 4.28 -2.81 -6.73
N GLY A 176 3.10 -3.41 -6.53
CA GLY A 176 1.81 -2.83 -6.92
C GLY A 176 1.39 -1.58 -6.13
N SER A 177 2.06 -1.30 -5.01
CA SER A 177 1.78 -0.14 -4.17
C SER A 177 2.43 1.15 -4.70
N HIS A 178 1.98 2.27 -4.16
CA HIS A 178 2.51 3.59 -4.52
C HIS A 178 3.44 4.14 -3.44
N PHE A 179 3.17 3.86 -2.17
CA PHE A 179 3.87 4.51 -1.07
C PHE A 179 3.87 3.65 0.21
N GLY A 180 5.05 3.35 0.75
CA GLY A 180 5.21 2.66 2.04
C GLY A 180 5.25 3.65 3.19
N VAL A 181 4.55 3.38 4.29
CA VAL A 181 4.49 4.28 5.45
C VAL A 181 4.87 3.52 6.71
N PHE A 182 6.11 3.71 7.19
CA PHE A 182 6.70 2.97 8.30
C PHE A 182 7.11 3.93 9.43
N PRO A 183 6.15 4.50 10.16
CA PRO A 183 6.43 5.48 11.19
C PRO A 183 6.89 4.77 12.48
N SER A 184 7.89 3.90 12.44
CA SER A 184 8.30 3.09 13.60
C SER A 184 8.81 3.93 14.77
N TYR A 185 8.44 3.55 15.99
CA TYR A 185 8.99 4.07 17.24
C TYR A 185 10.24 3.30 17.66
N TYR A 186 10.23 1.97 17.51
CA TYR A 186 11.35 1.10 17.83
C TYR A 186 11.60 0.13 16.67
N GLU A 187 12.71 0.34 15.98
CA GLU A 187 13.09 -0.41 14.77
C GLU A 187 14.63 -0.42 14.69
N PRO A 188 15.31 -1.49 15.14
CA PRO A 188 16.78 -1.51 15.21
C PRO A 188 17.45 -1.19 13.86
N TRP A 189 16.83 -1.67 12.78
CA TRP A 189 17.24 -1.35 11.41
C TRP A 189 16.08 -0.78 10.61
N GLY A 190 15.18 -1.62 10.12
CA GLY A 190 14.09 -1.22 9.22
C GLY A 190 14.31 -1.77 7.83
N TYR A 191 14.11 -3.09 7.67
CA TYR A 191 14.23 -3.77 6.38
C TYR A 191 13.12 -3.37 5.42
N THR A 192 11.89 -3.27 5.92
CA THR A 192 10.70 -2.96 5.12
C THR A 192 10.81 -1.67 4.27
N PRO A 193 11.25 -0.51 4.79
CA PRO A 193 11.46 0.67 3.96
C PRO A 193 12.62 0.51 2.95
N LEU A 194 13.65 -0.27 3.26
CA LEU A 194 14.74 -0.60 2.32
C LEU A 194 14.25 -1.53 1.20
N GLU A 195 13.51 -2.58 1.52
CA GLU A 195 12.88 -3.47 0.56
C GLU A 195 11.91 -2.70 -0.34
N SER A 196 11.08 -1.83 0.23
CA SER A 196 10.20 -0.93 -0.54
C SER A 196 10.99 -0.12 -1.56
N ALA A 197 12.11 0.49 -1.13
CA ALA A 197 12.98 1.24 -2.03
C ALA A 197 13.57 0.35 -3.13
N ALA A 198 14.01 -0.87 -2.82
CA ALA A 198 14.53 -1.83 -3.80
C ALA A 198 13.51 -2.23 -4.88
N TYR A 199 12.21 -2.21 -4.56
CA TYR A 199 11.11 -2.43 -5.51
C TYR A 199 10.57 -1.13 -6.14
N GLY A 200 11.32 -0.02 -6.05
CA GLY A 200 10.93 1.26 -6.63
C GLY A 200 9.71 1.89 -5.97
N VAL A 201 9.47 1.59 -4.69
CA VAL A 201 8.37 2.13 -3.90
C VAL A 201 8.93 3.13 -2.87
N PRO A 202 8.65 4.44 -3.05
CA PRO A 202 9.01 5.47 -2.10
C PRO A 202 8.37 5.19 -0.74
N SER A 203 9.04 5.60 0.33
CA SER A 203 8.54 5.31 1.67
C SER A 203 8.81 6.41 2.69
N ILE A 204 8.08 6.37 3.80
CA ILE A 204 8.37 7.10 5.03
C ILE A 204 8.99 6.13 6.02
N THR A 205 10.12 6.52 6.62
CA THR A 205 10.74 5.90 7.81
C THR A 205 10.90 6.97 8.90
N THR A 206 11.60 6.69 10.00
CA THR A 206 11.75 7.63 11.13
C THR A 206 13.20 7.83 11.55
N ASP A 207 13.49 8.94 12.23
CA ASP A 207 14.78 9.23 12.88
C ASP A 207 15.04 8.41 14.17
N LEU A 208 14.16 7.44 14.46
CA LEU A 208 14.33 6.42 15.48
C LEU A 208 14.68 5.05 14.88
N ALA A 209 14.46 4.85 13.58
CA ALA A 209 14.83 3.62 12.87
C ALA A 209 16.28 3.68 12.38
N GLY A 210 17.01 2.57 12.48
CA GLY A 210 18.40 2.49 12.01
C GLY A 210 18.57 2.87 10.52
N PHE A 211 17.65 2.43 9.67
CA PHE A 211 17.62 2.76 8.25
C PHE A 211 17.36 4.25 8.02
N GLY A 212 16.45 4.85 8.79
CA GLY A 212 16.19 6.30 8.70
C GLY A 212 17.39 7.14 9.11
N LEU A 213 18.12 6.72 10.15
CA LEU A 213 19.39 7.34 10.53
C LEU A 213 20.45 7.22 9.43
N TYR A 214 20.56 6.05 8.79
CA TYR A 214 21.47 5.85 7.66
C TYR A 214 21.14 6.77 6.47
N VAL A 215 19.85 6.89 6.13
CA VAL A 215 19.37 7.80 5.08
C VAL A 215 19.73 9.26 5.42
N GLU A 216 19.52 9.70 6.65
CA GLU A 216 19.89 11.07 7.05
C GLU A 216 21.39 11.34 6.99
N GLU A 217 22.20 10.39 7.42
CA GLU A 217 23.66 10.52 7.33
C GLU A 217 24.14 10.60 5.88
N HIS A 218 23.55 9.79 5.00
CA HIS A 218 23.80 9.83 3.56
C HIS A 218 23.45 11.21 2.96
N LEU A 219 22.27 11.75 3.29
CA LEU A 219 21.82 13.05 2.80
C LEU A 219 22.70 14.21 3.29
N LYS A 220 23.17 14.15 4.54
CA LYS A 220 24.11 15.15 5.09
C LYS A 220 25.43 15.18 4.33
N LYS A 221 25.95 14.01 3.92
CA LYS A 221 27.24 13.90 3.21
C LYS A 221 27.18 14.40 1.76
N ASN A 222 26.00 14.43 1.13
CA ASN A 222 25.88 14.69 -0.31
C ASN A 222 25.51 16.14 -0.70
N HIS A 223 25.53 17.10 0.23
CA HIS A 223 25.38 18.56 0.06
C HIS A 223 24.16 19.12 -0.72
N ASN A 224 23.44 18.31 -1.50
CA ASN A 224 22.22 18.69 -2.21
C ASN A 224 20.99 18.40 -1.34
N LYS A 225 20.57 19.43 -0.59
CA LYS A 225 19.38 19.39 0.30
C LYS A 225 18.05 19.08 -0.41
N THR A 226 18.00 19.16 -1.74
CA THR A 226 16.78 18.97 -2.54
C THR A 226 16.62 17.57 -3.09
N ASP A 227 17.65 16.71 -3.00
CA ASP A 227 17.61 15.37 -3.59
C ASP A 227 17.11 14.38 -2.53
N HIS A 228 15.80 14.33 -2.41
CA HIS A 228 15.14 13.38 -1.53
C HIS A 228 15.26 11.97 -2.15
N PRO A 229 15.81 10.95 -1.44
CA PRO A 229 16.21 9.67 -2.05
C PRO A 229 15.02 8.75 -2.34
N GLY A 230 13.82 9.31 -2.52
CA GLY A 230 12.56 8.59 -2.48
C GLY A 230 12.20 8.05 -1.08
N ILE A 231 13.01 8.27 -0.04
CA ILE A 231 12.77 7.82 1.33
C ILE A 231 12.73 8.99 2.31
N LEU A 232 11.54 9.30 2.83
CA LEU A 232 11.30 10.41 3.74
C LEU A 232 11.55 9.98 5.18
N VAL A 233 12.14 10.87 5.97
CA VAL A 233 12.45 10.60 7.37
C VAL A 233 11.60 11.48 8.28
N LEU A 234 10.60 10.87 8.91
CA LEU A 234 9.74 11.50 9.90
C LEU A 234 10.52 11.75 11.20
N LYS A 235 10.49 12.99 11.68
CA LYS A 235 11.11 13.38 12.95
C LYS A 235 10.23 12.96 14.12
N ARG A 236 10.68 11.98 14.90
CA ARG A 236 10.01 11.49 16.11
C ARG A 236 10.80 11.78 17.37
N ARG A 237 12.13 11.88 17.29
CA ARG A 237 12.98 12.09 18.47
C ARG A 237 12.68 13.41 19.15
N GLY A 238 12.26 13.36 20.42
CA GLY A 238 11.97 14.55 21.22
C GLY A 238 10.74 15.35 20.77
N ARG A 239 9.93 14.82 19.86
CA ARG A 239 8.72 15.47 19.34
C ARG A 239 7.49 15.00 20.11
N LYS A 240 6.48 15.87 20.22
CA LYS A 240 5.19 15.50 20.84
C LYS A 240 4.38 14.62 19.89
N HIS A 241 3.53 13.75 20.45
CA HIS A 241 2.70 12.82 19.66
C HIS A 241 1.87 13.54 18.58
N GLU A 242 1.21 14.63 18.94
CA GLU A 242 0.39 15.40 17.99
C GLU A 242 1.21 15.98 16.83
N GLU A 243 2.41 16.49 17.11
CA GLU A 243 3.33 17.00 16.10
C GLU A 243 3.77 15.88 15.14
N ILE A 244 4.07 14.70 15.67
CA ILE A 244 4.46 13.54 14.88
C ILE A 244 3.31 13.12 13.94
N VAL A 245 2.09 13.06 14.45
CA VAL A 245 0.90 12.72 13.65
C VAL A 245 0.65 13.78 12.57
N ASN A 246 0.78 15.06 12.90
CA ASN A 246 0.63 16.15 11.93
C ASN A 246 1.71 16.10 10.84
N ASP A 247 2.98 15.96 11.21
CA ASP A 247 4.10 15.87 10.27
C ASP A 247 3.92 14.66 9.34
N LEU A 248 3.54 13.50 9.87
CA LEU A 248 3.25 12.31 9.06
C LEU A 248 2.07 12.54 8.09
N THR A 249 1.02 13.23 8.55
CA THR A 249 -0.14 13.60 7.71
C THR A 249 0.30 14.49 6.55
N GLU A 250 1.13 15.50 6.81
CA GLU A 250 1.65 16.40 5.77
C GLU A 250 2.52 15.67 4.76
N MET A 251 3.38 14.76 5.20
CA MET A 251 4.22 13.94 4.31
C MET A 251 3.38 13.04 3.40
N MET A 252 2.35 12.39 3.95
CA MET A 252 1.41 11.57 3.19
C MET A 252 0.57 12.40 2.21
N PHE A 253 0.12 13.58 2.64
CA PHE A 253 -0.64 14.50 1.80
C PHE A 253 0.21 15.07 0.66
N TRP A 254 1.45 15.46 0.94
CA TRP A 254 2.42 15.91 -0.05
C TRP A 254 2.54 14.88 -1.19
N TYR A 255 2.84 13.62 -0.86
CA TYR A 255 2.96 12.56 -1.87
C TYR A 255 1.65 12.36 -2.66
N ALA A 256 0.50 12.44 -1.99
CA ALA A 256 -0.81 12.32 -2.62
C ALA A 256 -1.08 13.42 -3.64
N THR A 257 -0.56 14.63 -3.40
CA THR A 257 -0.75 15.80 -4.25
C THR A 257 0.29 15.99 -5.34
N LEU A 258 1.38 15.21 -5.34
CA LEU A 258 2.41 15.29 -6.38
C LEU A 258 1.83 15.01 -7.78
N PRO A 259 2.32 15.69 -8.83
CA PRO A 259 2.07 15.26 -10.21
C PRO A 259 2.59 13.84 -10.46
N LYS A 260 1.95 13.12 -11.39
CA LYS A 260 2.36 11.74 -11.74
C LYS A 260 3.84 11.64 -12.11
N LYS A 261 4.37 12.63 -12.85
CA LYS A 261 5.78 12.70 -13.24
C LYS A 261 6.72 12.77 -12.04
N GLU A 262 6.36 13.56 -11.02
CA GLU A 262 7.16 13.70 -9.80
C GLU A 262 7.08 12.45 -8.92
N ARG A 263 5.92 11.77 -8.87
CA ARG A 263 5.84 10.44 -8.21
C ARG A 263 6.73 9.42 -8.90
N ILE A 264 6.74 9.38 -10.24
CA ILE A 264 7.64 8.49 -11.00
C ILE A 264 9.10 8.81 -10.67
N GLN A 265 9.47 10.09 -10.59
CA GLN A 265 10.83 10.47 -10.20
C GLN A 265 11.17 9.97 -8.79
N ASN A 266 10.25 10.08 -7.81
CA ASN A 266 10.46 9.52 -6.47
C ASN A 266 10.68 8.00 -6.50
N LYS A 267 9.91 7.26 -7.33
CA LYS A 267 10.07 5.81 -7.51
C LYS A 267 11.47 5.45 -8.00
N ILE A 268 11.90 6.13 -9.08
CA ILE A 268 13.23 5.96 -9.67
C ILE A 268 14.31 6.26 -8.63
N THR A 269 14.20 7.38 -7.90
CA THR A 269 15.22 7.74 -6.91
C THR A 269 15.29 6.74 -5.75
N ALA A 270 14.15 6.20 -5.29
CA ALA A 270 14.12 5.13 -4.27
C ALA A 270 14.86 3.87 -4.74
N GLU A 271 14.56 3.43 -5.96
CA GLU A 271 15.21 2.26 -6.58
C GLU A 271 16.72 2.45 -6.72
N HIS A 272 17.18 3.63 -7.15
CA HIS A 272 18.61 3.93 -7.28
C HIS A 272 19.33 4.06 -5.93
N PHE A 273 18.60 4.31 -4.84
CA PHE A 273 19.18 4.41 -3.51
C PHE A 273 19.47 3.03 -2.90
N ALA A 274 18.56 2.06 -3.07
CA ALA A 274 18.65 0.75 -2.41
C ALA A 274 19.98 -0.02 -2.66
N PRO A 275 20.55 -0.07 -3.88
CA PRO A 275 21.84 -0.73 -4.14
C PRO A 275 23.02 -0.17 -3.34
N LYS A 276 22.92 1.04 -2.80
CA LYS A 276 23.97 1.64 -1.94
C LYS A 276 24.05 0.95 -0.57
N LEU A 277 23.07 0.11 -0.23
CA LEU A 277 23.02 -0.70 0.99
C LEU A 277 23.25 -2.19 0.71
N ASP A 278 23.74 -2.53 -0.48
CA ASP A 278 24.12 -3.89 -0.83
C ASP A 278 25.28 -4.39 0.05
N TRP A 279 25.26 -5.68 0.38
CA TRP A 279 26.31 -6.33 1.17
C TRP A 279 27.71 -6.14 0.58
N LYS A 280 27.85 -6.04 -0.75
CA LYS A 280 29.14 -5.73 -1.39
C LYS A 280 29.79 -4.43 -0.89
N TYR A 281 28.98 -3.49 -0.38
CA TYR A 281 29.48 -2.25 0.24
C TYR A 281 29.48 -2.31 1.77
N LEU A 282 28.47 -2.92 2.39
CA LEU A 282 28.32 -2.95 3.85
C LEU A 282 29.26 -3.96 4.53
N ILE A 283 29.73 -4.98 3.82
CA ILE A 283 30.63 -6.01 4.36
C ILE A 283 31.93 -5.42 4.92
N LYS A 284 32.39 -4.28 4.40
CA LYS A 284 33.59 -3.59 4.89
C LYS A 284 33.54 -3.32 6.40
N HIS A 285 32.36 -3.02 6.95
CA HIS A 285 32.21 -2.75 8.38
C HIS A 285 32.39 -4.01 9.24
N TYR A 286 32.05 -5.19 8.70
CA TYR A 286 32.32 -6.47 9.35
C TYR A 286 33.82 -6.80 9.31
N ILE A 287 34.48 -6.55 8.18
CA ILE A 287 35.93 -6.72 8.04
C ILE A 287 36.67 -5.78 9.00
N GLU A 288 36.31 -4.50 9.05
CA GLU A 288 36.88 -3.52 10.00
C GLU A 288 36.67 -3.95 11.46
N ALA A 289 35.49 -4.49 11.81
CA ALA A 289 35.22 -4.96 13.16
C ALA A 289 36.06 -6.20 13.53
N HIS A 290 36.22 -7.12 12.57
CA HIS A 290 37.07 -8.30 12.70
C HIS A 290 38.55 -7.90 12.88
N ASP A 291 39.07 -7.00 12.05
CA ASP A 291 40.46 -6.57 12.10
C ASP A 291 40.79 -5.85 13.42
N LYS A 292 39.86 -5.00 13.90
CA LYS A 292 39.96 -4.39 15.25
C LYS A 292 39.98 -5.42 16.37
N ALA A 293 39.27 -6.54 16.21
CA ALA A 293 39.31 -7.63 17.19
C ALA A 293 40.66 -8.35 17.17
N LEU A 294 41.22 -8.61 15.98
CA LEU A 294 42.56 -9.20 15.82
C LEU A 294 43.67 -8.32 16.40
N GLU A 295 43.60 -7.00 16.20
CA GLU A 295 44.57 -6.04 16.76
C GLU A 295 44.62 -6.10 18.29
N LYS A 296 43.47 -6.31 18.95
CA LYS A 296 43.37 -6.42 20.41
C LYS A 296 43.83 -7.78 20.95
N ILE A 297 43.90 -8.80 20.10
CA ILE A 297 44.37 -10.15 20.47
C ILE A 297 45.90 -10.27 20.33
N LYS A 298 46.56 -9.41 19.54
CA LYS A 298 48.02 -9.42 19.44
C LYS A 298 48.64 -9.04 20.79
N ILE A 299 49.05 -10.08 21.53
CA ILE A 299 49.89 -10.05 22.75
C ILE A 299 51.30 -9.63 22.35
#